data_AF-A0A920F679-F1
#
_entry.id   AF-A0A920F679-F1
#
_cell.length_a   1.000
_cell.length_b   1.000
_cell.length_c   1.000
_cell.angle_alpha   90.00
_cell.angle_beta   90.00
_cell.angle_gamma   90.00
#
_symmetry.space_group_name_H-M   'P 1'
#
loop_
_entity.id
_entity.type
_entity.pdbx_description
1 polymer ?
#
loop_
_entity_poly.entity_id
_entity_poly.type
_entity_poly.pdbx_seq_one_letter_code
_entity_poly.pdbx_strand_id
1 'polypeptide(L)'
;MHETHNPGEQNVSINRLQINGPDTLGILILPRDLNKFFEIAEHNDQSLPLSISIGSDPMSLLASQAILPLNTDELGVAGGLLKNPLNVVKCITNDVRVPASSEIIIEGRLLPNVRESEGPFGEFPQYYGPAGKRQVIKIDTITHRKNPIYHTIVPAAMEHLLLGAIPREASILTALQRQFSNVVDVHLSRGGVCRYHIAVKVKKRLEGEQKNIIFCAFASHADIKTGNDSRRGCGCT
;
A
#
# COMPACT_ATOMS: atom_id res chain seq x y z
N MET A 1 -0.59 27.88 -3.22
CA MET A 1 -0.58 27.16 -4.50
C MET A 1 -1.70 26.15 -4.40
N HIS A 2 -2.79 26.30 -5.15
CA HIS A 2 -3.86 25.31 -5.16
C HIS A 2 -3.36 24.12 -5.96
N GLU A 3 -3.03 23.01 -5.29
CA GLU A 3 -2.81 21.73 -5.95
C GLU A 3 -4.16 21.25 -6.47
N THR A 4 -4.46 21.61 -7.72
CA THR A 4 -5.61 21.08 -8.45
C THR A 4 -5.25 19.68 -8.93
N HIS A 5 -6.07 18.70 -8.56
CA HIS A 5 -6.02 17.35 -9.13
C HIS A 5 -6.04 17.43 -10.67
N ASN A 6 -4.99 16.95 -11.33
CA ASN A 6 -4.97 16.89 -12.78
C ASN A 6 -5.95 15.81 -13.26
N PRO A 7 -6.87 16.12 -14.19
CA PRO A 7 -7.72 15.11 -14.80
C PRO A 7 -6.87 13.99 -15.44
N GLY A 8 -7.02 12.77 -14.93
CA GLY A 8 -6.34 11.57 -15.47
C GLY A 8 -5.25 10.96 -14.58
N GLU A 9 -4.92 11.57 -13.44
CA GLU A 9 -4.03 10.96 -12.45
C GLU A 9 -4.83 10.00 -11.54
N GLN A 10 -4.39 8.73 -11.45
CA GLN A 10 -4.97 7.73 -10.55
C GLN A 10 -3.89 7.09 -9.69
N ASN A 11 -4.29 6.58 -8.53
CA ASN A 11 -3.44 5.84 -7.59
C ASN A 11 -4.09 4.50 -7.25
N VAL A 12 -3.27 3.46 -7.12
CA VAL A 12 -3.71 2.15 -6.64
C VAL A 12 -3.04 1.84 -5.31
N SER A 13 -3.86 1.51 -4.31
CA SER A 13 -3.37 1.08 -3.00
C SER A 13 -4.30 0.02 -2.39
N ILE A 14 -3.74 -0.82 -1.53
CA ILE A 14 -4.52 -1.79 -0.74
C ILE A 14 -4.82 -1.15 0.62
N ASN A 15 -6.11 -1.04 0.93
CA ASN A 15 -6.60 -0.55 2.21
C ASN A 15 -7.59 -1.55 2.77
N ARG A 16 -7.60 -1.74 4.10
CA ARG A 16 -8.64 -2.54 4.74
C ARG A 16 -9.96 -1.78 4.75
N LEU A 17 -11.06 -2.50 4.57
CA LEU A 17 -12.40 -1.95 4.50
C LEU A 17 -13.29 -2.68 5.51
N GLN A 18 -13.85 -1.93 6.46
CA GLN A 18 -14.82 -2.44 7.42
C GLN A 18 -16.23 -2.26 6.87
N ILE A 19 -17.03 -3.33 6.86
CA ILE A 19 -18.45 -3.22 6.51
C ILE A 19 -19.20 -2.58 7.68
N ASN A 20 -19.70 -1.36 7.48
CA ASN A 20 -20.45 -0.60 8.49
C ASN A 20 -21.97 -0.65 8.27
N GLY A 21 -22.40 -0.95 7.04
CA GLY A 21 -23.80 -1.01 6.66
C GLY A 21 -24.00 -1.70 5.30
N PRO A 22 -25.22 -1.68 4.77
CA PRO A 22 -25.54 -2.32 3.49
C PRO A 22 -24.81 -1.68 2.29
N ASP A 23 -24.49 -0.38 2.38
CA ASP A 23 -23.84 0.39 1.32
C ASP A 23 -22.75 1.35 1.84
N THR A 24 -22.24 1.10 3.05
CA THR A 24 -21.21 1.93 3.70
C THR A 24 -20.03 1.10 4.20
N LEU A 25 -18.82 1.59 3.92
CA LEU A 25 -17.57 1.00 4.38
C LEU A 25 -16.73 2.02 5.15
N GLY A 26 -16.15 1.62 6.28
CA GLY A 26 -15.08 2.36 6.94
C GLY A 26 -13.72 2.00 6.33
N ILE A 27 -12.84 2.99 6.14
CA ILE A 27 -11.50 2.78 5.56
C ILE A 27 -10.41 3.46 6.39
N LEU A 28 -9.36 2.71 6.72
CA LEU A 28 -8.12 3.30 7.23
C LEU A 28 -7.26 3.80 6.07
N ILE A 29 -7.19 5.12 5.91
CA ILE A 29 -6.28 5.75 4.94
C ILE A 29 -5.02 6.21 5.68
N LEU A 30 -3.87 5.69 5.27
CA LEU A 30 -2.55 6.13 5.75
C LEU A 30 -2.10 7.39 5.00
N PRO A 31 -1.16 8.20 5.56
CA PRO A 31 -0.68 9.44 4.93
C PRO A 31 0.18 9.16 3.68
N ARG A 32 -0.50 8.81 2.59
CA ARG A 32 0.00 8.41 1.27
C ARG A 32 -0.84 9.10 0.20
N ASP A 33 -0.66 8.73 -1.07
CA ASP A 33 -1.24 9.48 -2.19
C ASP A 33 -2.77 9.50 -2.19
N LEU A 34 -3.43 8.40 -1.79
CA LEU A 34 -4.89 8.39 -1.56
C LEU A 34 -5.33 9.42 -0.50
N ASN A 35 -4.57 9.60 0.58
CA ASN A 35 -4.89 10.59 1.60
C ASN A 35 -4.75 12.01 1.05
N LYS A 36 -3.74 12.30 0.22
CA LYS A 36 -3.61 13.61 -0.43
C LYS A 36 -4.78 13.91 -1.37
N PHE A 37 -5.17 12.95 -2.20
CA PHE A 37 -6.34 13.10 -3.06
C PHE A 37 -7.61 13.36 -2.25
N PHE A 38 -7.78 12.64 -1.14
CA PHE A 38 -8.93 12.83 -0.29
C PHE A 38 -8.91 14.17 0.45
N GLU A 39 -7.76 14.63 0.94
CA GLU A 39 -7.61 15.95 1.58
C GLU A 39 -7.95 17.10 0.64
N ILE A 40 -7.51 17.02 -0.63
CA ILE A 40 -7.87 18.01 -1.65
C ILE A 40 -9.38 18.00 -1.90
N ALA A 41 -9.99 16.82 -2.05
CA ALA A 41 -11.43 16.71 -2.28
C ALA A 41 -12.23 17.22 -1.06
N GLU A 42 -11.84 16.83 0.15
CA GLU A 42 -12.49 17.23 1.40
C GLU A 42 -12.36 18.73 1.67
N HIS A 43 -11.21 19.34 1.39
CA HIS A 43 -11.02 20.79 1.49
C HIS A 43 -11.99 21.56 0.57
N ASN A 44 -12.40 20.95 -0.54
CA ASN A 44 -13.35 21.54 -1.48
C ASN A 44 -14.80 21.08 -1.23
N ASP A 45 -15.08 20.44 -0.10
CA ASP A 45 -16.38 19.83 0.23
C ASP A 45 -16.90 18.87 -0.85
N GLN A 46 -15.99 18.21 -1.55
CA GLN A 46 -16.27 17.26 -2.62
C GLN A 46 -15.99 15.83 -2.17
N SER A 47 -16.82 14.90 -2.64
CA SER A 47 -16.52 13.48 -2.49
C SER A 47 -15.42 13.08 -3.46
N LEU A 48 -14.54 12.16 -3.05
CA LEU A 48 -13.52 11.59 -3.92
C LEU A 48 -14.03 10.27 -4.53
N PRO A 49 -14.25 10.18 -5.85
CA PRO A 49 -14.61 8.93 -6.51
C PRO A 49 -13.49 7.89 -6.36
N LEU A 50 -13.86 6.63 -6.13
CA LEU A 50 -12.93 5.51 -6.09
C LEU A 50 -13.59 4.23 -6.59
N SER A 51 -12.75 3.24 -6.89
CA SER A 51 -13.21 1.88 -7.22
C SER A 51 -12.33 0.85 -6.51
N ILE A 52 -12.98 -0.11 -5.85
CA ILE A 52 -12.35 -1.21 -5.14
C ILE A 52 -12.36 -2.42 -6.06
N SER A 53 -11.19 -2.99 -6.27
CA SER A 53 -11.00 -4.13 -7.17
C SER A 53 -10.61 -5.37 -6.37
N ILE A 54 -11.40 -6.45 -6.48
CA ILE A 54 -11.20 -7.71 -5.75
C ILE A 54 -11.01 -8.85 -6.76
N GLY A 55 -10.06 -9.74 -6.48
CA GLY A 55 -9.70 -10.84 -7.38
C GLY A 55 -8.96 -10.36 -8.63
N SER A 56 -8.10 -9.35 -8.50
CA SER A 56 -7.22 -8.90 -9.57
C SER A 56 -6.03 -9.82 -9.75
N ASP A 57 -5.30 -9.68 -10.86
CA ASP A 57 -4.10 -10.47 -11.10
C ASP A 57 -3.00 -10.16 -10.07
N PRO A 58 -2.11 -11.12 -9.76
CA PRO A 58 -1.06 -10.92 -8.76
C PRO A 58 -0.07 -9.79 -9.07
N MET A 59 0.13 -9.43 -10.35
CA MET A 59 1.03 -8.32 -10.70
C MET A 59 0.41 -6.97 -10.38
N SER A 60 -0.90 -6.81 -10.57
CA SER A 60 -1.64 -5.63 -10.09
C SER A 60 -1.56 -5.49 -8.57
N LEU A 61 -1.73 -6.58 -7.82
CA LEU A 61 -1.58 -6.57 -6.37
C LEU A 61 -0.18 -6.17 -5.94
N LEU A 62 0.85 -6.76 -6.55
CA LEU A 62 2.25 -6.46 -6.24
C LEU A 62 2.62 -5.01 -6.61
N ALA A 63 2.18 -4.53 -7.77
CA ALA A 63 2.44 -3.17 -8.23
C ALA A 63 1.79 -2.11 -7.34
N SER A 64 0.59 -2.38 -6.79
CA SER A 64 -0.08 -1.48 -5.83
C SER A 64 0.70 -1.23 -4.55
N GLN A 65 1.71 -2.05 -4.26
CA GLN A 65 2.58 -1.93 -3.08
C GLN A 65 3.91 -1.24 -3.39
N ALA A 66 4.16 -0.90 -4.65
CA ALA A 66 5.37 -0.18 -5.05
C ALA A 66 5.36 1.25 -4.51
N ILE A 67 6.52 1.73 -4.06
CA ILE A 67 6.70 3.13 -3.70
C ILE A 67 7.16 3.86 -4.95
N LEU A 68 6.24 4.54 -5.62
CA LEU A 68 6.51 5.24 -6.86
C LEU A 68 6.59 6.76 -6.64
N PRO A 69 7.24 7.50 -7.54
CA PRO A 69 7.11 8.95 -7.60
C PRO A 69 5.65 9.35 -7.78
N LEU A 70 5.29 10.52 -7.27
CA LEU A 70 3.99 11.14 -7.53
C LEU A 70 3.72 11.15 -9.04
N ASN A 71 2.48 10.86 -9.42
CA ASN A 71 1.98 10.85 -10.80
C ASN A 71 2.46 9.65 -11.64
N THR A 72 2.93 8.57 -11.01
CA THR A 72 3.15 7.29 -11.68
C THR A 72 2.01 6.34 -11.35
N ASP A 73 1.31 5.83 -12.38
CA ASP A 73 0.25 4.84 -12.21
C ASP A 73 0.83 3.45 -11.92
N GLU A 74 0.48 2.87 -10.76
CA GLU A 74 0.88 1.52 -10.37
C GLU A 74 0.44 0.45 -11.38
N LEU A 75 -0.70 0.63 -12.08
CA LEU A 75 -1.13 -0.31 -13.13
C LEU A 75 -0.16 -0.34 -14.32
N GLY A 76 0.53 0.76 -14.59
CA GLY A 76 1.61 0.81 -15.57
C GLY A 76 2.81 -0.06 -15.15
N VAL A 77 3.13 -0.08 -13.86
CA VAL A 77 4.17 -0.97 -13.31
C VAL A 77 3.76 -2.44 -13.43
N ALA A 78 2.50 -2.77 -13.18
CA ALA A 78 1.98 -4.11 -13.38
C ALA A 78 2.17 -4.57 -14.85
N GLY A 79 1.86 -3.71 -15.83
CA GLY A 79 2.13 -3.99 -17.24
C GLY A 79 3.62 -4.19 -17.56
N GLY A 80 4.50 -3.39 -16.94
CA GLY A 80 5.95 -3.56 -17.04
C GLY A 80 6.44 -4.91 -16.50
N LEU A 81 5.92 -5.35 -15.36
CA LEU A 81 6.21 -6.66 -14.76
C LEU A 81 5.71 -7.82 -15.64
N LEU A 82 4.51 -7.66 -16.23
CA LEU A 82 3.93 -8.61 -17.18
C LEU A 82 4.64 -8.64 -18.54
N LYS A 83 5.50 -7.66 -18.83
CA LYS A 83 6.09 -7.40 -20.16
C LYS A 83 5.03 -7.26 -21.26
N ASN A 84 3.82 -6.82 -20.89
CA ASN A 84 2.69 -6.63 -21.78
C ASN A 84 1.75 -5.59 -21.14
N PRO A 85 1.11 -4.69 -21.92
CA PRO A 85 0.17 -3.73 -21.34
C PRO A 85 -0.94 -4.43 -20.53
N LEU A 86 -1.19 -3.94 -19.31
CA LEU A 86 -2.29 -4.42 -18.50
C LEU A 86 -3.61 -3.99 -19.14
N ASN A 87 -4.52 -4.94 -19.34
CA ASN A 87 -5.85 -4.62 -19.85
C ASN A 87 -6.69 -3.99 -18.73
N VAL A 88 -7.10 -2.74 -18.94
CA VAL A 88 -7.90 -1.96 -17.98
C VAL A 88 -9.18 -1.48 -18.62
N VAL A 89 -10.24 -1.34 -17.81
CA VAL A 89 -11.55 -0.85 -18.23
C VAL A 89 -11.96 0.33 -17.36
N LYS A 90 -12.64 1.31 -17.94
CA LYS A 90 -13.24 2.43 -17.20
C LYS A 90 -14.43 1.90 -16.39
N CYS A 91 -14.55 2.34 -15.16
CA CYS A 91 -15.72 2.12 -14.31
C CYS A 91 -17.01 2.73 -14.88
N ILE A 92 -18.17 2.28 -14.38
CA ILE A 92 -19.48 2.66 -14.90
C ILE A 92 -19.90 4.05 -14.39
N THR A 93 -19.71 4.32 -13.10
CA THR A 93 -20.20 5.52 -12.40
C THR A 93 -19.14 6.60 -12.23
N ASN A 94 -17.87 6.28 -12.50
CA ASN A 94 -16.75 7.21 -12.35
C ASN A 94 -15.64 7.00 -13.39
N ASP A 95 -14.62 7.87 -13.38
CA ASP A 95 -13.53 7.89 -14.36
C ASP A 95 -12.33 7.00 -13.99
N VAL A 96 -12.38 6.25 -12.88
CA VAL A 96 -11.31 5.33 -12.47
C VAL A 96 -11.21 4.17 -13.45
N ARG A 97 -9.98 3.74 -13.75
CA ARG A 97 -9.72 2.53 -14.52
C ARG A 97 -9.27 1.40 -13.61
N VAL A 98 -9.87 0.22 -13.80
CA VAL A 98 -9.59 -0.99 -13.03
C VAL A 98 -9.10 -2.11 -13.95
N PRO A 99 -8.36 -3.11 -13.44
CA PRO A 99 -8.01 -4.29 -14.24
C PRO A 99 -9.28 -4.96 -14.78
N ALA A 100 -9.36 -5.14 -16.10
CA ALA A 100 -10.52 -5.75 -16.76
C ALA A 100 -10.70 -7.24 -16.38
N SER A 101 -9.66 -7.83 -15.79
CA SER A 101 -9.64 -9.21 -15.33
C SER A 101 -10.19 -9.41 -13.91
N SER A 102 -10.52 -8.34 -13.18
CA SER A 102 -10.99 -8.44 -11.80
C SER A 102 -12.30 -9.23 -11.66
N GLU A 103 -12.44 -9.92 -10.54
CA GLU A 103 -13.60 -10.75 -10.24
C GLU A 103 -14.80 -9.91 -9.78
N ILE A 104 -14.55 -8.91 -8.93
CA ILE A 104 -15.56 -7.99 -8.37
C ILE A 104 -15.01 -6.57 -8.37
N ILE A 105 -15.81 -5.61 -8.81
CA ILE A 105 -15.56 -4.18 -8.71
C ILE A 105 -16.67 -3.54 -7.87
N ILE A 106 -16.28 -2.75 -6.87
CA ILE A 106 -17.19 -1.94 -6.06
C ILE A 106 -16.85 -0.47 -6.33
N GLU A 107 -17.76 0.23 -6.97
CA GLU A 107 -17.63 1.64 -7.29
C GLU A 107 -18.30 2.49 -6.20
N GLY A 108 -17.68 3.61 -5.86
CA GLY A 108 -18.20 4.47 -4.81
C GLY A 108 -17.43 5.76 -4.65
N ARG A 109 -17.62 6.39 -3.49
CA ARG A 109 -16.99 7.67 -3.17
C ARG A 109 -16.68 7.81 -1.69
N LEU A 110 -15.55 8.41 -1.37
CA LEU A 110 -15.24 8.87 -0.02
C LEU A 110 -16.04 10.13 0.28
N LEU A 111 -16.78 10.11 1.40
CA LEU A 111 -17.61 11.23 1.82
C LEU A 111 -16.77 12.29 2.53
N PRO A 112 -16.86 13.58 2.13
CA PRO A 112 -16.16 14.66 2.81
C PRO A 112 -16.80 14.88 4.18
N ASN A 113 -15.98 15.19 5.19
CA ASN A 113 -16.40 15.56 6.55
C ASN A 113 -17.19 14.47 7.31
N VAL A 114 -17.34 13.26 6.76
CA VAL A 114 -18.01 12.13 7.42
C VAL A 114 -16.96 11.19 8.01
N ARG A 115 -17.14 10.82 9.27
CA ARG A 115 -16.29 9.85 9.97
C ARG A 115 -17.10 8.89 10.83
N GLU A 116 -16.82 7.60 10.71
CA GLU A 116 -17.44 6.53 11.49
C GLU A 116 -16.42 5.71 12.26
N SER A 117 -16.90 4.87 13.19
CA SER A 117 -16.02 3.95 13.92
C SER A 117 -15.46 2.90 12.98
N GLU A 118 -14.15 2.72 13.00
CA GLU A 118 -13.42 1.66 12.29
C GLU A 118 -12.42 1.02 13.25
N GLY A 119 -12.25 -0.30 13.14
CA GLY A 119 -11.41 -1.10 14.02
C GLY A 119 -12.08 -1.43 15.37
N PRO A 120 -11.35 -2.13 16.27
CA PRO A 120 -9.95 -2.54 16.12
C PRO A 120 -9.76 -3.63 15.05
N PHE A 121 -8.54 -3.80 14.55
CA PHE A 121 -8.23 -4.79 13.50
C PHE A 121 -6.82 -5.37 13.66
N GLY A 122 -6.64 -6.65 13.35
CA GLY A 122 -5.33 -7.31 13.42
C GLY A 122 -4.40 -6.84 12.29
N GLU A 123 -3.25 -6.29 12.64
CA GLU A 123 -2.33 -5.64 11.71
C GLU A 123 -1.11 -6.50 11.35
N PHE A 124 -0.37 -6.10 10.31
CA PHE A 124 0.88 -6.76 9.90
C PHE A 124 1.92 -7.00 11.02
N PRO A 125 2.03 -6.16 12.08
CA PRO A 125 2.92 -6.43 13.20
C PRO A 125 2.44 -7.56 14.13
N GLN A 126 1.31 -8.20 13.83
CA GLN A 126 0.66 -9.24 14.65
C GLN A 126 0.03 -8.70 15.95
N TYR A 127 -0.29 -7.40 15.99
CA TYR A 127 -1.02 -6.76 17.07
C TYR A 127 -2.32 -6.13 16.55
N TYR A 128 -3.28 -5.88 17.44
CA TYR A 128 -4.46 -5.10 17.10
C TYR A 128 -4.10 -3.62 16.97
N GLY A 129 -4.48 -3.02 15.84
CA GLY A 129 -4.58 -1.58 15.68
C GLY A 129 -5.79 -1.04 16.47
N PRO A 130 -5.68 0.14 17.07
CA PRO A 130 -6.77 0.73 17.85
C PRO A 130 -7.95 1.10 16.95
N ALA A 131 -9.15 1.06 17.52
CA ALA A 131 -10.32 1.65 16.89
C ALA A 131 -10.19 3.17 16.79
N GLY A 132 -10.83 3.78 15.80
CA GLY A 132 -10.85 5.23 15.65
C GLY A 132 -11.95 5.71 14.72
N LYS A 133 -12.14 7.03 14.68
CA LYS A 133 -13.01 7.69 13.70
C LYS A 133 -12.28 7.78 12.36
N ARG A 134 -12.79 7.09 11.34
CA ARG A 134 -12.17 6.97 10.01
C ARG A 134 -13.13 7.36 8.90
N GLN A 135 -12.56 7.59 7.73
CA GLN A 135 -13.28 7.97 6.51
C GLN A 135 -14.29 6.91 6.12
N VAL A 136 -15.36 7.35 5.46
CA VAL A 136 -16.47 6.50 5.04
C VAL A 136 -16.57 6.52 3.52
N ILE A 137 -16.68 5.32 2.95
CA ILE A 137 -17.00 5.11 1.54
C ILE A 137 -18.50 4.82 1.45
N LYS A 138 -19.18 5.56 0.57
CA LYS A 138 -20.52 5.23 0.11
C LYS A 138 -20.41 4.41 -1.17
N ILE A 139 -21.03 3.23 -1.20
CA ILE A 139 -21.08 2.37 -2.38
C ILE A 139 -22.19 2.86 -3.31
N ASP A 140 -21.84 3.03 -4.59
CA ASP A 140 -22.78 3.43 -5.64
C ASP A 140 -23.18 2.25 -6.52
N THR A 141 -22.26 1.33 -6.84
CA THR A 141 -22.53 0.18 -7.73
C THR A 141 -21.56 -0.96 -7.45
N ILE A 142 -22.03 -2.21 -7.60
CA ILE A 142 -21.20 -3.41 -7.59
C ILE A 142 -21.36 -4.12 -8.92
N THR A 143 -20.25 -4.42 -9.58
CA THR A 143 -20.20 -5.27 -10.79
C THR A 143 -19.30 -6.46 -10.54
N HIS A 144 -19.57 -7.58 -11.21
CA HIS A 144 -18.77 -8.79 -11.04
C HIS A 144 -18.87 -9.72 -12.26
N ARG A 145 -17.90 -10.62 -12.39
CA ARG A 145 -17.94 -11.71 -13.36
C ARG A 145 -19.04 -12.71 -13.05
N LYS A 146 -19.46 -13.51 -14.04
CA LYS A 146 -20.34 -14.66 -13.77
C LYS A 146 -19.63 -15.65 -12.84
N ASN A 147 -20.22 -15.96 -11.69
CA ASN A 147 -19.64 -16.79 -10.63
C ASN A 147 -18.29 -16.27 -10.11
N PRO A 148 -18.27 -15.08 -9.46
CA PRO A 148 -17.03 -14.44 -9.07
C PRO A 148 -16.34 -15.15 -7.91
N ILE A 149 -15.01 -15.09 -7.88
CA ILE A 149 -14.20 -15.52 -6.75
C ILE A 149 -13.90 -14.32 -5.85
N TYR A 150 -14.27 -14.42 -4.58
CA TYR A 150 -13.90 -13.42 -3.57
C TYR A 150 -12.50 -13.72 -3.04
N HIS A 151 -11.51 -12.95 -3.48
CA HIS A 151 -10.14 -13.02 -2.96
C HIS A 151 -10.00 -12.12 -1.73
N THR A 152 -9.41 -12.65 -0.66
CA THR A 152 -9.08 -11.88 0.55
C THR A 152 -7.70 -12.27 1.04
N ILE A 153 -7.05 -11.34 1.72
CA ILE A 153 -5.71 -11.52 2.26
C ILE A 153 -5.83 -11.59 3.78
N VAL A 154 -5.34 -12.68 4.37
CA VAL A 154 -5.32 -12.84 5.83
C VAL A 154 -4.25 -11.91 6.43
N PRO A 155 -4.59 -11.03 7.38
CA PRO A 155 -3.62 -10.12 7.99
C PRO A 155 -2.44 -10.87 8.63
N ALA A 156 -1.24 -10.30 8.53
CA ALA A 156 0.03 -10.87 8.97
C ALA A 156 0.41 -12.27 8.41
N ALA A 157 -0.40 -12.85 7.52
CA ALA A 157 -0.02 -14.06 6.79
C ALA A 157 1.01 -13.76 5.70
N MET A 158 1.63 -14.81 5.15
CA MET A 158 2.73 -14.65 4.20
C MET A 158 2.36 -13.84 2.96
N GLU A 159 1.14 -13.96 2.45
CA GLU A 159 0.68 -13.16 1.30
C GLU A 159 0.74 -11.66 1.61
N HIS A 160 0.19 -11.23 2.76
CA HIS A 160 0.26 -9.84 3.21
C HIS A 160 1.73 -9.39 3.36
N LEU A 161 2.54 -10.18 4.06
CA LEU A 161 3.93 -9.81 4.34
C LEU A 161 4.75 -9.69 3.05
N LEU A 162 4.63 -10.65 2.13
CA LEU A 162 5.41 -10.67 0.88
C LEU A 162 4.97 -9.58 -0.10
N LEU A 163 3.67 -9.27 -0.19
CA LEU A 163 3.16 -8.19 -1.02
C LEU A 163 3.81 -6.84 -0.67
N GLY A 164 4.00 -6.56 0.62
CA GLY A 164 4.71 -5.35 1.07
C GLY A 164 6.24 -5.44 1.00
N ALA A 165 6.79 -6.64 1.17
CA ALA A 165 8.24 -6.85 1.26
C ALA A 165 8.94 -6.80 -0.09
N ILE A 166 8.39 -7.46 -1.11
CA ILE A 166 9.06 -7.62 -2.41
C ILE A 166 9.34 -6.24 -3.07
N PRO A 167 8.36 -5.33 -3.19
CA PRO A 167 8.63 -4.02 -3.79
C PRO A 167 9.58 -3.18 -2.95
N ARG A 168 9.55 -3.37 -1.63
CA ARG A 168 10.41 -2.66 -0.69
C ARG A 168 11.86 -3.11 -0.79
N GLU A 169 12.10 -4.42 -0.82
CA GLU A 169 13.40 -5.01 -1.10
C GLU A 169 13.95 -4.50 -2.43
N ALA A 170 13.13 -4.49 -3.50
CA ALA A 170 13.53 -3.98 -4.81
C ALA A 170 13.97 -2.50 -4.76
N SER A 171 13.20 -1.65 -4.08
CA SER A 171 13.53 -0.23 -3.91
C SER A 171 14.81 -0.02 -3.09
N ILE A 172 14.96 -0.74 -1.98
CA ILE A 172 16.15 -0.64 -1.12
C ILE A 172 17.39 -1.15 -1.85
N LEU A 173 17.29 -2.29 -2.54
CA LEU A 173 18.39 -2.85 -3.33
C LEU A 173 18.84 -1.87 -4.40
N THR A 174 17.89 -1.27 -5.13
CA THR A 174 18.18 -0.26 -6.16
C THR A 174 18.87 0.96 -5.57
N ALA A 175 18.40 1.46 -4.42
CA ALA A 175 19.01 2.61 -3.75
C ALA A 175 20.45 2.30 -3.30
N LEU A 176 20.68 1.14 -2.70
CA LEU A 176 22.00 0.70 -2.24
C LEU A 176 22.96 0.47 -3.42
N GLN A 177 22.52 -0.19 -4.49
CA GLN A 177 23.37 -0.50 -5.64
C GLN A 177 23.77 0.74 -6.45
N ARG A 178 22.94 1.79 -6.44
CA ARG A 178 23.31 3.10 -7.02
C ARG A 178 24.53 3.71 -6.35
N GLN A 179 24.68 3.50 -5.04
CA GLN A 179 25.80 4.05 -4.26
C GLN A 179 26.96 3.06 -4.08
N PHE A 180 26.67 1.76 -4.03
CA PHE A 180 27.60 0.69 -3.69
C PHE A 180 27.48 -0.49 -4.66
N SER A 181 28.34 -0.52 -5.68
CA SER A 181 28.34 -1.57 -6.72
C SER A 181 28.61 -2.99 -6.20
N ASN A 182 29.07 -3.14 -4.96
CA ASN A 182 29.37 -4.42 -4.33
C ASN A 182 28.22 -4.97 -3.46
N VAL A 183 27.09 -4.25 -3.36
CA VAL A 183 25.85 -4.78 -2.77
C VAL A 183 25.23 -5.77 -3.75
N VAL A 184 25.07 -7.01 -3.30
CA VAL A 184 24.58 -8.12 -4.12
C VAL A 184 23.08 -8.27 -3.99
N ASP A 185 22.56 -8.19 -2.77
CA ASP A 185 21.16 -8.53 -2.48
C ASP A 185 20.72 -7.96 -1.13
N VAL A 186 19.40 -7.88 -0.90
CA VAL A 186 18.80 -7.51 0.38
C VAL A 186 17.63 -8.44 0.71
N HIS A 187 17.37 -8.62 2.01
CA HIS A 187 16.22 -9.40 2.45
C HIS A 187 15.59 -8.82 3.72
N LEU A 188 14.28 -8.60 3.68
CA LEU A 188 13.44 -8.25 4.82
C LEU A 188 12.96 -9.53 5.51
N SER A 189 13.58 -9.81 6.65
CA SER A 189 13.36 -11.07 7.35
C SER A 189 11.93 -11.19 7.91
N ARG A 190 11.43 -12.43 7.94
CA ARG A 190 10.14 -12.76 8.55
C ARG A 190 10.06 -12.38 10.04
N GLY A 191 11.18 -12.44 10.77
CA GLY A 191 11.24 -12.05 12.18
C GLY A 191 10.98 -10.55 12.41
N GLY A 192 11.33 -9.70 11.44
CA GLY A 192 10.96 -8.29 11.42
C GLY A 192 9.68 -8.02 10.65
N VAL A 193 8.75 -8.99 10.58
CA VAL A 193 7.48 -8.95 9.82
C VAL A 193 7.66 -8.47 8.38
N CYS A 194 8.76 -8.87 7.75
CA CYS A 194 9.15 -8.48 6.40
C CYS A 194 9.11 -6.95 6.17
N ARG A 195 9.43 -6.16 7.20
CA ARG A 195 9.44 -4.70 7.15
C ARG A 195 10.57 -4.06 7.94
N TYR A 196 10.79 -4.50 9.17
CA TYR A 196 11.68 -3.82 10.11
C TYR A 196 13.14 -4.28 10.00
N HIS A 197 13.35 -5.60 9.89
CA HIS A 197 14.70 -6.19 9.92
C HIS A 197 15.18 -6.47 8.50
N ILE A 198 16.26 -5.81 8.09
CA ILE A 198 16.92 -6.02 6.79
C ILE A 198 18.26 -6.75 6.96
N ALA A 199 18.51 -7.71 6.08
CA ALA A 199 19.83 -8.28 5.83
C ALA A 199 20.35 -7.77 4.49
N VAL A 200 21.62 -7.37 4.42
CA VAL A 200 22.26 -6.89 3.18
C VAL A 200 23.45 -7.78 2.86
N LYS A 201 23.46 -8.36 1.66
CA LYS A 201 24.56 -9.19 1.15
C LYS A 201 25.55 -8.31 0.41
N VAL A 202 26.81 -8.31 0.86
CA VAL A 202 27.87 -7.43 0.33
C VAL A 202 29.10 -8.26 -0.05
N LYS A 203 29.70 -7.98 -1.21
CA LYS A 203 31.05 -8.44 -1.55
C LYS A 203 32.07 -7.51 -0.91
N LYS A 204 32.65 -7.91 0.22
CA LYS A 204 33.62 -7.10 0.97
C LYS A 204 34.80 -6.67 0.09
N ARG A 205 35.04 -5.36 0.01
CA ARG A 205 36.16 -4.75 -0.70
C ARG A 205 37.07 -3.96 0.23
N LEU A 206 36.46 -3.11 1.05
CA LEU A 206 37.14 -2.25 2.00
C LEU A 206 36.56 -2.45 3.41
N GLU A 207 37.40 -2.31 4.42
CA GLU A 207 36.94 -2.27 5.81
C GLU A 207 36.16 -0.98 6.08
N GLY A 208 35.03 -1.08 6.76
CA GLY A 208 34.22 0.08 7.17
C GLY A 208 33.17 0.53 6.15
N GLU A 209 33.26 0.11 4.88
CA GLU A 209 32.24 0.39 3.85
C GLU A 209 30.86 -0.14 4.28
N GLN A 210 30.82 -1.25 5.02
CA GLN A 210 29.58 -1.84 5.55
C GLN A 210 28.82 -0.85 6.46
N LYS A 211 29.53 0.02 7.19
CA LYS A 211 28.89 1.05 8.02
C LYS A 211 28.16 2.07 7.15
N ASN A 212 28.75 2.49 6.04
CA ASN A 212 28.12 3.41 5.09
C ASN A 212 26.91 2.76 4.42
N ILE A 213 27.00 1.47 4.08
CA ILE A 213 25.87 0.69 3.55
C ILE A 213 24.72 0.64 4.59
N ILE A 214 25.03 0.43 5.87
CA ILE A 214 24.03 0.45 6.95
C ILE A 214 23.35 1.82 7.05
N PHE A 215 24.11 2.92 7.03
CA PHE A 215 23.52 4.26 7.06
C PHE A 215 22.64 4.54 5.83
N CYS A 216 23.08 4.09 4.64
CA CYS A 216 22.29 4.22 3.43
C CYS A 216 20.99 3.40 3.49
N ALA A 217 21.03 2.19 4.06
CA ALA A 217 19.84 1.38 4.27
C ALA A 217 18.82 2.12 5.17
N PHE A 218 19.25 2.67 6.30
CA PHE A 218 18.37 3.47 7.17
C PHE A 218 17.82 4.73 6.48
N ALA A 219 18.62 5.40 5.66
CA ALA A 219 18.18 6.56 4.90
C ALA A 219 17.18 6.18 3.78
N SER A 220 17.30 4.98 3.21
CA SER A 220 16.46 4.53 2.10
C SER A 220 15.02 4.22 2.51
N HIS A 221 14.80 3.81 3.77
CA HIS A 221 13.48 3.41 4.22
C HIS A 221 13.28 3.63 5.73
N ALA A 222 12.36 4.53 6.08
CA ALA A 222 12.11 4.96 7.47
C ALA A 222 11.71 3.83 8.44
N ASP A 223 11.00 2.82 7.94
CA ASP A 223 10.57 1.68 8.76
C ASP A 223 11.73 0.76 9.22
N ILE A 224 12.92 0.81 8.60
CA ILE A 224 14.00 -0.12 8.94
C ILE A 224 14.51 0.16 10.36
N LYS A 225 14.55 -0.88 11.19
CA LYS A 225 15.06 -0.83 12.55
C LYS A 225 15.62 -2.18 12.95
N THR A 226 16.76 -2.20 13.63
CA THR A 226 17.26 -3.39 14.34
C THR A 226 17.22 -3.06 15.84
N GLY A 227 16.62 -3.93 16.66
CA GLY A 227 16.18 -3.68 18.06
C GLY A 227 17.04 -2.71 18.90
N ASN A 228 16.43 -1.85 19.73
CA ASN A 228 16.01 -2.25 21.08
C ASN A 228 14.52 -1.94 21.34
N ASP A 229 13.82 -2.88 21.96
CA ASP A 229 12.49 -2.66 22.54
C ASP A 229 12.65 -1.82 23.81
N SER A 230 12.51 -0.51 23.68
CA SER A 230 12.54 0.42 24.81
C SER A 230 11.23 0.43 25.63
N ARG A 231 10.30 -0.51 25.42
CA ARG A 231 9.05 -0.59 26.21
C ARG A 231 9.08 -1.57 27.39
N ARG A 232 10.24 -2.09 27.81
CA ARG A 232 10.40 -2.71 29.14
C ARG A 232 10.56 -1.68 30.27
N GLY A 233 9.76 -0.61 30.25
CA GLY A 233 9.87 0.50 31.20
C GLY A 233 8.55 1.20 31.53
N CYS A 234 7.40 0.57 31.27
CA CYS A 234 6.16 1.04 31.87
C CYS A 234 5.99 0.29 33.20
N GLY A 235 6.43 0.94 34.28
CA GLY A 235 6.25 0.46 35.63
C GLY A 235 4.76 0.29 35.93
N CYS A 236 4.40 -0.91 36.35
CA CYS A 236 3.22 -1.08 37.19
C CYS A 236 3.58 -0.54 38.57
N THR A 237 3.16 0.70 38.83
CA THR A 237 2.74 1.15 40.16
C THR A 237 1.27 1.48 40.07
#